data_AF-X1RYE4-F1
#
_entry.id   AF-X1RYE4-F1
#
_cell.length_a   1.000
_cell.length_b   1.000
_cell.length_c   1.000
_cell.angle_alpha   90.00
_cell.angle_beta   90.00
_cell.angle_gamma   90.00
#
_symmetry.space_group_name_H-M   'P 1'
#
loop_
_entity.id
_entity.type
_entity.pdbx_description
1 polymer ?
#
loop_
_entity_poly.entity_id
_entity_poly.type
_entity_poly.pdbx_seq_one_letter_code
_entity_poly.pdbx_strand_id
1 'polypeptide(L)' 'MFIDSAWNKRRKQYREKEGIQERVLNDGRTFKVYKRYFKKSDVQEMFKRYNFVIKSYYIGDAFIAAIACLGAIIPAQ' A
#
# COMPACT_ATOMS: atom_id res chain seq x y z
N MET A 1 -9.65 -7.59 0.31
CA MET A 1 -9.74 -6.15 0.70
C MET A 1 -8.33 -5.65 0.99
N PHE A 2 -7.97 -4.46 0.53
CA PHE A 2 -6.67 -3.83 0.73
C PHE A 2 -6.86 -2.50 1.43
N ILE A 3 -6.13 -2.25 2.52
CA ILE A 3 -6.09 -0.96 3.22
C ILE A 3 -4.63 -0.70 3.57
N ASP A 4 -4.09 0.45 3.17
CA ASP A 4 -2.71 0.83 3.49
C ASP A 4 -2.56 2.36 3.60
N SER A 5 -1.41 2.82 4.08
CA SER A 5 -1.09 4.23 4.25
C SER A 5 -0.90 4.93 2.90
N ALA A 6 -1.62 6.03 2.69
CA ALA A 6 -1.53 6.83 1.48
C ALA A 6 -0.24 7.66 1.44
N TRP A 7 0.30 7.88 0.25
CA TRP A 7 1.35 8.85 -0.02
C TRP A 7 0.79 10.06 -0.78
N ASN A 8 0.96 11.26 -0.24
CA ASN A 8 0.50 12.51 -0.83
C ASN A 8 1.42 13.68 -0.50
N LYS A 9 1.15 14.85 -1.10
CA LYS A 9 1.95 16.07 -0.91
C LYS A 9 2.03 16.49 0.56
N ARG A 10 0.94 16.35 1.32
CA ARG A 10 0.89 16.69 2.74
C ARG A 10 1.84 15.81 3.57
N ARG A 11 1.88 14.50 3.31
CA ARG A 11 2.78 13.56 4.00
C ARG A 11 4.24 13.74 3.62
N LYS A 12 4.52 14.13 2.36
CA LYS A 12 5.88 14.44 1.89
C LYS A 12 6.57 15.51 2.74
N GLN A 13 5.82 16.39 3.41
CA GLN A 13 6.40 17.42 4.27
C GLN A 13 7.01 16.86 5.56
N TYR A 14 6.58 15.67 6.01
CA TYR A 14 6.91 15.15 7.35
C TYR A 14 7.49 13.74 7.37
N ARG A 15 7.43 13.03 6.24
CA ARG A 15 7.77 11.61 6.14
C ARG A 15 8.50 11.38 4.83
N GLU A 16 9.26 10.29 4.78
CA GLU A 16 9.74 9.70 3.53
C GLU A 16 8.72 8.70 2.98
N LYS A 17 8.72 8.51 1.64
CA LYS A 17 7.80 7.57 0.98
C LYS A 17 8.06 6.15 1.43
N GLU A 18 9.32 5.78 1.59
CA GLU A 18 9.73 4.47 2.09
C GLU A 18 11.05 4.56 2.86
N GLY A 19 11.29 3.60 3.74
CA GLY A 19 12.53 3.54 4.49
C GLY A 19 12.49 2.52 5.62
N ILE A 20 13.67 2.23 6.15
CA ILE A 20 13.84 1.38 7.34
C ILE A 20 13.79 2.28 8.57
N GLN A 21 12.93 1.94 9.53
CA GLN A 21 12.85 2.58 10.84
C GLN A 21 13.35 1.61 11.90
N GLU A 22 14.33 2.04 12.67
CA GLU A 22 14.72 1.33 13.87
C GLU A 22 13.75 1.67 15.01
N ARG A 23 13.33 0.66 15.77
CA ARG A 23 12.44 0.79 16.91
C ARG A 23 12.96 -0.01 18.07
N VAL A 24 12.72 0.50 19.27
CA VAL A 24 13.08 -0.12 20.53
C VAL A 24 11.79 -0.50 21.26
N LEU A 25 11.70 -1.75 21.70
CA LEU A 25 10.61 -2.25 22.54
C LEU A 25 10.80 -1.76 23.98
N ASN A 26 9.74 -1.82 24.78
CA ASN A 26 9.78 -1.39 26.19
C ASN A 26 10.80 -2.17 27.03
N ASP A 27 11.21 -3.36 26.58
CA ASP A 27 12.23 -4.21 27.20
C ASP A 27 13.66 -3.98 26.65
N GLY A 28 13.84 -2.95 25.83
CA GLY A 28 15.15 -2.58 25.27
C GLY A 28 15.55 -3.35 24.01
N ARG A 29 14.77 -4.33 23.54
CA ARG A 29 15.07 -5.02 22.28
C ARG A 29 14.86 -4.10 21.08
N THR A 30 15.84 -4.07 20.18
CA THR A 30 15.81 -3.27 18.96
C THR A 30 15.39 -4.10 17.76
N PHE A 31 14.55 -3.55 16.89
CA PHE A 31 14.16 -4.16 15.63
C PHE A 31 14.01 -3.11 14.53
N LYS A 32 14.16 -3.55 13.27
CA LYS A 32 14.04 -2.71 12.09
C LYS A 32 12.73 -3.01 11.38
N VAL A 33 11.99 -1.97 11.03
CA VAL A 33 10.74 -2.05 10.27
C VAL A 33 10.95 -1.34 8.94
N TYR A 34 10.81 -2.08 7.84
CA TYR A 34 10.65 -1.44 6.55
C TYR A 34 9.22 -0.91 6.43
N LYS A 35 9.10 0.38 6.11
CA LYS A 35 7.81 1.06 5.92
C LYS A 35 7.77 1.67 4.53
N ARG A 36 6.63 1.55 3.85
CA ARG A 36 6.36 2.17 2.56
C ARG A 36 4.94 2.73 2.53
N TYR A 37 4.77 3.91 1.94
CA TYR A 37 3.50 4.55 1.66
C TYR A 37 3.13 4.36 0.18
N PHE A 38 1.84 4.18 -0.10
CA PHE A 38 1.35 3.85 -1.44
C PHE A 38 0.67 5.03 -2.12
N LYS A 39 0.93 5.20 -3.41
CA LYS A 39 0.11 6.03 -4.32
C LYS A 39 -0.98 5.19 -4.98
N LYS A 40 -1.95 5.86 -5.60
CA LYS A 40 -2.96 5.22 -6.47
C LYS A 40 -2.35 4.28 -7.49
N SER A 41 -1.35 4.76 -8.21
CA SER A 41 -0.66 4.03 -9.26
C SER A 41 0.01 2.75 -8.74
N ASP A 42 0.59 2.80 -7.54
CA ASP A 42 1.25 1.65 -6.93
C ASP A 42 0.24 0.50 -6.71
N VAL A 43 -0.96 0.83 -6.21
CA VAL A 43 -2.04 -0.15 -5.98
C VAL A 43 -2.64 -0.67 -7.29
N GLN A 44 -2.85 0.22 -8.27
CA GLN A 44 -3.37 -0.16 -9.59
C GLN A 44 -2.41 -1.10 -10.33
N GLU A 45 -1.11 -0.82 -10.31
CA GLU A 45 -0.10 -1.67 -10.93
C GLU A 45 -0.04 -3.03 -10.23
N MET A 46 -0.05 -3.05 -8.90
CA MET A 46 -0.07 -4.28 -8.12
C MET A 46 -1.29 -5.14 -8.47
N PHE A 47 -2.49 -4.56 -8.51
CA PHE A 47 -3.70 -5.32 -8.83
C PHE A 47 -3.68 -5.82 -10.28
N LYS A 48 -3.21 -5.01 -11.23
CA LYS A 48 -3.02 -5.45 -12.62
C LYS A 48 -2.06 -6.64 -12.70
N ARG A 49 -0.93 -6.58 -12.00
CA ARG A 49 0.10 -7.64 -11.98
C ARG A 49 -0.43 -8.98 -11.49
N TYR A 50 -1.35 -8.95 -10.54
CA TYR A 50 -1.93 -10.15 -9.93
C TYR A 50 -3.35 -10.46 -10.43
N ASN A 51 -3.75 -9.90 -11.58
CA ASN A 51 -5.06 -10.09 -12.19
C ASN A 51 -6.23 -9.83 -11.21
N PHE A 52 -6.14 -8.80 -10.38
CA PHE A 52 -7.25 -8.32 -9.56
C PHE A 52 -7.99 -7.20 -10.27
N VAL A 53 -9.32 -7.29 -10.30
CA VAL A 53 -10.22 -6.25 -10.80
C VAL A 53 -10.74 -5.43 -9.63
N ILE A 54 -10.43 -4.13 -9.62
CA ILE A 54 -10.93 -3.17 -8.62
C ILE A 54 -12.44 -3.02 -8.75
N LYS A 55 -13.18 -3.27 -7.66
CA LYS A 55 -14.63 -3.06 -7.55
C LYS A 55 -14.96 -1.72 -6.90
N SER A 56 -14.20 -1.32 -5.90
CA SER A 56 -14.35 -0.05 -5.20
C SER A 56 -13.00 0.45 -4.72
N TYR A 57 -12.86 1.77 -4.65
CA TYR A 57 -11.58 2.41 -4.38
C TYR A 57 -11.77 3.77 -3.72
N TYR A 58 -10.96 4.04 -2.68
CA TYR A 58 -10.92 5.30 -1.96
C TYR A 58 -9.47 5.70 -1.66
N ILE A 59 -9.18 7.00 -1.77
CA ILE A 59 -7.92 7.61 -1.32
C ILE A 59 -8.27 8.79 -0.44
N GLY A 60 -7.85 8.73 0.81
CA GLY A 60 -7.83 9.87 1.71
C GLY A 60 -6.42 10.38 1.98
N ASP A 61 -6.35 11.38 2.84
CA ASP A 61 -5.09 11.96 3.30
C ASP A 61 -4.21 10.96 4.06
N ALA A 62 -4.84 9.98 4.72
CA ALA A 62 -4.14 9.02 5.55
C ALA A 62 -4.03 7.63 4.96
N PHE A 63 -5.08 7.15 4.29
CA PHE A 63 -5.20 5.77 3.86
C PHE A 63 -5.70 5.65 2.43
N ILE A 64 -5.32 4.56 1.78
CA ILE A 64 -5.93 4.04 0.57
C ILE A 64 -6.72 2.80 0.97
N ALA A 65 -7.94 2.66 0.47
CA ALA A 65 -8.75 1.46 0.60
C ALA A 65 -9.20 0.97 -0.78
N ALA A 66 -9.13 -0.33 -1.01
CA ALA A 66 -9.56 -0.96 -2.24
C ALA A 66 -10.25 -2.30 -1.97
N ILE A 67 -11.36 -2.53 -2.67
CA ILE A 67 -12.01 -3.84 -2.78
C ILE A 67 -11.75 -4.33 -4.20
N ALA A 68 -11.22 -5.54 -4.33
CA ALA A 68 -10.99 -6.18 -5.61
C ALA A 68 -11.32 -7.66 -5.54
N CYS A 69 -11.64 -8.22 -6.70
CA CYS A 69 -11.90 -9.64 -6.92
C CYS A 69 -10.90 -10.17 -7.93
N LEU A 70 -10.63 -11.47 -7.90
CA LEU A 70 -9.82 -12.12 -8.93
C LEU A 70 -10.50 -11.93 -10.29
N GLY A 71 -9.74 -11.50 -11.28
CA GLY A 71 -10.17 -11.42 -12.67
C GLY A 71 -10.37 -12.81 -13.25
N ALA A 72 -11.28 -12.94 -14.22
CA ALA A 72 -11.42 -14.18 -14.96
C ALA A 72 -10.09 -14.51 -15.66
N ILE A 73 -9.61 -15.73 -15.49
CA ILE A 73 -8.54 -16.26 -16.33
C ILE A 73 -9.22 -16.68 -17.64
N ILE A 74 -8.99 -15.95 -18.72
CA ILE A 74 -9.40 -16.40 -20.05
C ILE A 74 -8.28 -17.31 -20.54
N PRO A 75 -8.48 -18.64 -20.66
CA PRO A 75 -7.48 -19.50 -21.27
C PRO A 75 -7.27 -19.07 -22.73
N ALA A 76 -6.02 -18.99 -23.16
CA ALA A 76 -5.68 -18.74 -24.55
C ALA A 76 -6.26 -19.88 -25.41
N GLN A 77 -6.96 -19.50 -26.49
CA GLN A 77 -7.44 -20.42 -27.53
C GLN A 77 -6.29 -20.91 -28.40
#